data_AF-A0A3D3CGH4-F1
#
_entry.id   AF-A0A3D3CGH4-F1
#
_cell.length_a   1.000
_cell.length_b   1.000
_cell.length_c   1.000
_cell.angle_alpha   90.00
_cell.angle_beta   90.00
_cell.angle_gamma   90.00
#
_symmetry.space_group_name_H-M   'P 1'
#
loop_
_entity.id
_entity.type
_entity.pdbx_description
1 polymer ?
#
loop_
_entity_poly.entity_id
_entity_poly.type
_entity_poly.pdbx_seq_one_letter_code
_entity_poly.pdbx_strand_id
1 'polypeptide(L)' 'EILNSDAQEYGGSGEGNLGGVESQPGWWKQWNNSLVITLPPLAAVFFKLER' A
#
# COMPACT_ATOMS: atom_id res chain seq x y z
N GLU A 1 4.51 3.65 -1.37
CA GLU A 1 3.63 4.01 -0.23
C GLU A 1 4.02 5.42 0.18
N ILE A 2 3.20 6.41 -0.17
CA ILE A 2 3.51 7.84 0.10
C ILE A 2 2.93 8.30 1.43
N LEU A 3 1.96 7.57 1.98
CA LEU A 3 1.39 7.79 3.30
C LEU A 3 0.86 6.46 3.82
N ASN A 4 1.13 6.19 5.09
CA ASN A 4 0.51 5.12 5.87
C ASN A 4 0.04 5.72 7.20
N SER A 5 -1.28 5.72 7.45
CA SER A 5 -1.81 6.25 8.70
C SER A 5 -1.51 5.38 9.92
N ASP A 6 -1.08 4.13 9.72
CA ASP A 6 -0.63 3.22 10.79
C ASP A 6 0.87 3.34 11.10
N ALA A 7 1.58 4.30 10.49
CA ALA A 7 2.99 4.53 10.80
C ALA A 7 3.20 4.84 12.30
N GLN A 8 4.34 4.43 12.83
CA GLN A 8 4.66 4.64 14.25
C GLN A 8 4.74 6.13 14.61
N GLU A 9 5.15 6.99 13.66
CA GLU A 9 5.14 8.45 13.85
C GLU A 9 3.74 9.02 14.13
N TYR A 10 2.67 8.33 13.70
CA TYR A 10 1.28 8.71 13.96
C TYR A 10 0.66 7.94 15.15
N GLY A 11 1.45 7.11 15.86
CA GLY A 11 0.98 6.28 16.96
C GLY A 11 0.30 4.98 16.53
N GLY A 12 0.43 4.59 15.26
CA GLY A 12 -0.04 3.30 14.76
C GLY A 12 0.88 2.14 15.11
N SER A 13 0.54 0.94 14.64
CA SER A 13 1.30 -0.28 14.92
C SER A 13 2.63 -0.38 14.16
N GLY A 14 2.75 0.34 13.04
CA GLY A 14 3.86 0.29 12.12
C GLY A 14 3.72 -0.79 11.05
N GLU A 15 2.56 -1.45 10.95
CA GLU A 15 2.27 -2.39 9.88
C GLU A 15 2.06 -1.64 8.56
N GLY A 16 2.52 -2.20 7.44
CA GLY A 16 2.45 -1.50 6.15
C GLY A 16 3.23 -2.20 5.03
N ASN A 17 3.57 -1.45 3.99
CA ASN A 17 4.16 -1.98 2.75
C ASN A 17 5.63 -1.57 2.55
N LEU A 18 6.32 -1.21 3.64
CA LEU A 18 7.76 -0.91 3.65
C LEU A 18 8.20 0.10 2.58
N GLY A 19 7.36 1.12 2.32
CA GLY A 19 7.68 2.20 1.37
C GLY A 19 7.19 1.96 -0.06
N GLY A 20 6.75 0.76 -0.45
CA GLY A 20 6.20 0.52 -1.79
C GLY A 20 6.08 -0.95 -2.18
N VAL A 21 5.31 -1.20 -3.23
CA VAL A 21 5.14 -2.54 -3.83
C VAL A 21 5.22 -2.44 -5.33
N GLU A 22 5.83 -3.45 -5.97
CA GLU A 22 5.87 -3.56 -7.41
C GLU A 22 4.54 -4.11 -7.95
N SER A 23 4.09 -3.55 -9.08
CA SER A 23 2.90 -4.07 -9.75
C SER A 23 3.18 -5.37 -10.45
N GLN A 24 2.27 -6.33 -10.30
CA GLN A 24 2.36 -7.62 -10.96
C GLN A 24 1.37 -7.69 -12.12
N PRO A 25 1.75 -8.32 -13.25
CA PRO A 25 0.81 -8.61 -14.31
C PRO A 25 -0.26 -9.59 -13.80
N GLY A 26 -1.53 -9.25 -14.01
CA GLY A 26 -2.65 -10.05 -13.54
C GLY A 26 -3.95 -9.27 -13.56
N TRP A 27 -4.96 -9.85 -14.22
CA TRP A 27 -6.30 -9.26 -14.27
C TRP A 27 -6.90 -9.19 -12.87
N TRP A 28 -7.18 -7.97 -12.42
CA TRP A 28 -7.91 -7.71 -11.19
C TRP A 28 -8.94 -6.62 -11.42
N LYS A 29 -10.22 -6.96 -11.21
CA LYS A 29 -11.35 -6.13 -11.62
C LYS A 29 -11.23 -5.74 -13.11
N GLN A 30 -11.18 -4.46 -13.45
CA GLN A 30 -11.04 -3.98 -14.83
C GLN A 30 -9.59 -3.64 -15.26
N TRP A 31 -8.58 -4.02 -14.47
CA TRP A 31 -7.18 -3.60 -14.68
C TRP A 31 -6.27 -4.81 -14.97
N ASN A 32 -5.32 -4.62 -15.89
CA ASN A 32 -4.35 -5.65 -16.31
C ASN A 32 -3.20 -5.88 -15.33
N ASN A 33 -2.96 -4.91 -14.44
CA ASN A 33 -1.93 -4.98 -13.39
C ASN A 33 -2.61 -4.81 -12.04
N SER A 34 -2.05 -5.46 -11.03
CA SER A 34 -2.54 -5.36 -9.64
C SER A 34 -1.39 -5.22 -8.65
N LEU A 35 -1.72 -4.75 -7.44
CA LEU A 35 -0.81 -4.66 -6.32
C LEU A 35 -1.26 -5.66 -5.25
N VAL A 36 -0.34 -6.45 -4.73
CA VAL A 36 -0.53 -7.20 -3.50
C VAL A 36 -0.04 -6.31 -2.36
N ILE A 37 -0.95 -5.89 -1.48
CA ILE A 37 -0.65 -4.96 -0.39
C ILE A 37 -1.03 -5.55 0.96
N THR A 38 -0.29 -5.18 1.99
CA THR A 38 -0.68 -5.29 3.38
C THR A 38 -1.53 -4.08 3.74
N LEU A 39 -2.74 -4.30 4.22
CA LEU A 39 -3.64 -3.25 4.68
C LEU A 39 -3.73 -3.30 6.21
N PRO A 40 -3.14 -2.33 6.94
CA PRO A 40 -3.19 -2.32 8.38
C PRO A 40 -4.62 -2.12 8.92
N PRO A 41 -4.94 -2.64 10.11
CA PRO A 41 -6.28 -2.55 10.67
C PRO A 41 -6.67 -1.09 10.96
N LEU A 42 -7.86 -0.69 10.50
CA LEU A 42 -8.42 0.66 10.66
C LEU A 42 -7.53 1.80 10.11
N ALA A 43 -6.65 1.49 9.16
CA ALA A 43 -5.74 2.45 8.56
C ALA A 43 -6.07 2.75 7.09
N ALA A 44 -5.49 3.84 6.59
CA ALA A 44 -5.46 4.17 5.18
C ALA A 44 -4.02 4.22 4.67
N VAL A 45 -3.78 3.58 3.53
CA VAL A 45 -2.49 3.59 2.81
C VAL A 45 -2.67 4.23 1.44
N PHE A 46 -1.74 5.10 1.08
CA PHE A 46 -1.76 5.82 -0.19
C PHE A 46 -0.55 5.42 -1.03
N PHE A 47 -0.81 5.10 -2.29
CA PHE A 47 0.22 4.76 -3.26
C PHE A 47 0.23 5.76 -4.40
N LYS A 48 1.43 6.03 -4.90
CA LYS A 48 1.66 6.82 -6.10
C LYS A 48 2.62 6.03 -6.97
N LEU A 49 2.37 6.00 -8.28
CA LEU A 49 3.31 5.46 -9.24
C LEU A 49 4.59 6.31 -9.22
N GLU A 50 5.71 5.68 -8.95
CA GLU A 50 7.03 6.26 -9.13
C GLU A 50 7.43 6.12 -10.60
N ARG A 51 7.95 7.20 -11.20
CA ARG A 51 8.30 7.28 -12.62
C ARG A 51 9.81 7.23 -12.80
#